data_AF-A0A6M9PBM0-F1
#
_entry.id   AF-A0A6M9PBM0-F1
#
_cell.length_a   1.000
_cell.length_b   1.000
_cell.length_c   1.000
_cell.angle_alpha   90.00
_cell.angle_beta   90.00
_cell.angle_gamma   90.00
#
_symmetry.space_group_name_H-M   'P 1'
#
loop_
_entity.id
_entity.type
_entity.pdbx_description
1 polymer ?
#
loop_
_entity_poly.entity_id
_entity_poly.type
_entity_poly.pdbx_seq_one_letter_code
_entity_poly.pdbx_strand_id
1 'polypeptide(L)'
;MTQRMHWLAMDFGIYPIDSKWIDVGGIFIFTKLNEENRWVPLYIGQVSSFKERFSKHESLEEAKKLGVTHIHAKTVPKQADRNLIERRLIESYQPLFNSQHR
;
A
#
# COMPACT_ATOMS: atom_id res chain seq x y z
N MET A 1 -19.59 -4.03 -1.65
CA MET A 1 -18.96 -2.85 -2.29
C MET A 1 -17.59 -2.67 -1.64
N THR A 2 -16.51 -2.58 -2.41
CA THR A 2 -15.16 -2.36 -1.86
C THR A 2 -15.02 -0.89 -1.48
N GLN A 3 -14.70 -0.59 -0.22
CA GLN A 3 -14.47 0.78 0.23
C GLN A 3 -13.22 1.37 -0.45
N ARG A 4 -13.19 2.70 -0.61
CA ARG A 4 -12.08 3.41 -1.26
C ARG A 4 -11.54 4.52 -0.36
N MET A 5 -10.24 4.76 -0.46
CA MET A 5 -9.53 5.85 0.20
C MET A 5 -8.78 6.69 -0.84
N HIS A 6 -8.80 8.00 -0.65
CA HIS A 6 -8.05 8.93 -1.49
C HIS A 6 -6.66 9.17 -0.88
N TRP A 7 -5.62 8.93 -1.67
CA TRP A 7 -4.26 9.35 -1.38
C TRP A 7 -3.82 10.30 -2.49
N LEU A 8 -3.54 11.55 -2.14
CA LEU A 8 -3.51 12.67 -3.08
C LEU A 8 -4.82 12.69 -3.91
N ALA A 9 -4.71 12.83 -5.24
CA ALA A 9 -5.83 12.80 -6.18
C ALA A 9 -6.13 11.39 -6.74
N MET A 10 -5.72 10.32 -6.06
CA MET A 10 -5.85 8.94 -6.55
C MET A 10 -6.70 8.06 -5.62
N ASP A 11 -7.61 7.30 -6.23
CA ASP A 11 -8.37 6.26 -5.55
C ASP A 11 -7.55 4.99 -5.34
N PHE A 12 -7.60 4.50 -4.11
CA PHE A 12 -7.12 3.19 -3.69
C PHE A 12 -8.27 2.37 -3.10
N GLY A 13 -8.34 1.08 -3.43
CA GLY A 13 -9.24 0.15 -2.73
C GLY A 13 -8.70 -0.16 -1.34
N ILE A 14 -9.59 -0.28 -0.37
CA ILE A 14 -9.26 -0.66 1.01
C ILE A 14 -9.43 -2.18 1.16
N TYR A 15 -8.35 -2.86 1.54
CA TYR A 15 -8.32 -4.31 1.68
C TYR A 15 -7.84 -4.68 3.09
N PRO A 16 -8.54 -5.59 3.81
CA PRO A 16 -7.98 -6.26 4.98
C PRO A 16 -6.64 -6.92 4.64
N ILE A 17 -5.72 -6.99 5.61
CA ILE A 17 -4.36 -7.52 5.39
C ILE A 17 -4.32 -8.97 4.88
N ASP A 18 -5.36 -9.76 5.13
CA ASP A 18 -5.53 -11.16 4.73
C ASP A 18 -6.31 -11.33 3.41
N SER A 19 -6.52 -10.23 2.68
CA SER A 19 -7.21 -10.26 1.38
C SER A 19 -6.48 -11.14 0.35
N LYS A 20 -7.25 -11.72 -0.57
CA LYS A 20 -6.72 -12.45 -1.72
C LYS A 20 -6.32 -11.48 -2.83
N TRP A 21 -5.18 -11.75 -3.46
CA TRP A 21 -4.60 -10.89 -4.48
C TRP A 21 -4.53 -11.56 -5.85
N ILE A 22 -4.74 -10.75 -6.90
CA ILE A 22 -4.63 -11.17 -8.29
C ILE A 22 -3.26 -10.81 -8.86
N ASP A 23 -2.90 -11.44 -9.98
CA ASP A 23 -1.62 -11.25 -10.64
C ASP A 23 -1.63 -9.98 -11.50
N VAL A 24 -1.42 -8.82 -10.86
CA VAL A 24 -1.37 -7.51 -11.51
C VAL A 24 -0.41 -6.58 -10.76
N GLY A 25 0.28 -5.74 -11.50
CA GLY A 25 1.15 -4.71 -10.94
C GLY A 25 0.40 -3.50 -10.42
N GLY A 26 0.98 -2.82 -9.43
CA GLY A 26 0.36 -1.66 -8.83
C GLY A 26 1.14 -1.04 -7.68
N ILE A 27 0.46 -0.13 -6.99
CA ILE A 27 0.93 0.55 -5.78
C ILE A 27 0.15 0.00 -4.60
N PHE A 28 0.85 -0.25 -3.49
CA PHE A 28 0.23 -0.54 -2.20
C PHE A 28 0.72 0.43 -1.13
N ILE A 29 -0.14 0.65 -0.15
CA ILE A 29 0.13 1.42 1.05
C ILE A 29 -0.24 0.52 2.21
N PHE A 30 0.74 0.14 3.02
CA PHE A 30 0.48 -0.47 4.32
C PHE A 30 -0.01 0.61 5.27
N THR A 31 -1.16 0.36 5.89
CA THR A 31 -1.84 1.34 6.71
C THR A 31 -2.31 0.76 8.04
N LYS A 32 -2.53 1.65 9.00
CA LYS A 32 -3.27 1.38 10.23
C LYS A 32 -4.30 2.46 10.48
N LEU A 33 -5.30 2.17 11.32
CA LEU A 33 -6.13 3.20 11.93
C LEU A 33 -5.44 3.67 13.21
N ASN A 34 -5.41 4.98 13.44
CA ASN A 34 -5.03 5.54 14.74
C ASN A 34 -6.25 5.58 15.69
N GLU A 35 -6.03 6.05 16.92
CA GLU A 35 -7.06 6.16 17.96
C GLU A 35 -8.24 7.08 17.55
N GLU A 36 -8.02 7.98 16.59
CA GLU A 36 -9.02 8.89 16.05
C GLU A 36 -9.69 8.34 14.77
N ASN A 37 -9.56 7.04 14.49
CA ASN A 37 -10.08 6.36 13.30
C ASN A 37 -9.62 6.98 11.96
N ARG A 38 -8.41 7.54 11.92
CA ARG A 38 -7.76 8.03 10.69
C ARG A 38 -6.75 7.03 10.17
N TRP A 39 -6.72 6.87 8.85
CA TRP A 39 -5.71 6.07 8.16
C TRP A 39 -4.34 6.73 8.23
N VAL A 40 -3.35 5.97 8.70
CA VAL A 40 -1.94 6.37 8.77
C VAL A 40 -1.14 5.49 7.81
N PRO A 41 -0.40 6.06 6.83
CA PRO A 41 0.48 5.29 5.96
C PRO A 41 1.76 4.92 6.72
N LEU A 42 2.08 3.63 6.75
CA LEU A 42 3.28 3.09 7.40
C LEU A 42 4.39 2.80 6.40
N TYR A 43 4.02 2.29 5.22
CA TYR A 43 4.93 2.00 4.12
C TYR A 43 4.19 2.13 2.79
N ILE A 44 4.85 2.66 1.78
CA ILE A 44 4.36 2.79 0.41
C ILE A 44 5.35 2.07 -0.49
N GLY A 45 4.81 1.22 -1.35
CA GLY A 45 5.60 0.41 -2.26
C GLY A 45 4.89 0.17 -3.58
N GLN A 46 5.66 -0.27 -4.56
CA GLN A 46 5.16 -0.78 -5.83
C GLN A 46 5.47 -2.26 -6.04
N VAL A 47 4.69 -2.92 -6.89
CA VAL A 47 4.89 -4.33 -7.27
C VAL A 47 4.60 -4.56 -8.75
N SER A 48 5.28 -5.54 -9.34
CA SER A 48 4.93 -6.12 -10.64
C SER A 48 3.74 -7.08 -10.55
N SER A 49 3.57 -7.75 -9.39
CA SER A 49 2.46 -8.65 -9.10
C SER A 49 2.06 -8.59 -7.63
N PHE A 50 0.80 -8.20 -7.35
CA PHE A 50 0.26 -8.27 -5.99
C PHE A 50 0.17 -9.71 -5.47
N LYS A 51 -0.18 -10.67 -6.34
CA LYS A 51 -0.21 -12.09 -5.98
C LYS A 51 1.16 -12.56 -5.51
N GLU A 52 2.22 -12.29 -6.26
CA GLU A 52 3.58 -12.69 -5.84
C GLU A 52 3.99 -11.99 -4.55
N ARG A 53 3.76 -10.68 -4.44
CA ARG A 53 4.12 -9.89 -3.25
C ARG A 53 3.46 -10.42 -1.97
N PHE A 54 2.18 -10.79 -2.04
CA PHE A 54 1.37 -11.12 -0.86
C PHE A 54 1.07 -12.61 -0.72
N SER A 55 1.60 -13.47 -1.58
CA SER A 55 1.50 -14.94 -1.45
C SER A 55 2.41 -15.50 -0.36
N LYS A 56 3.47 -14.79 0.01
CA LYS A 56 4.39 -15.20 1.07
C LYS A 56 3.85 -14.76 2.43
N HIS A 57 3.50 -15.74 3.26
CA HIS A 57 3.03 -15.50 4.64
C HIS A 57 3.99 -14.61 5.44
N GLU A 58 5.30 -14.79 5.28
CA GLU A 58 6.33 -14.02 6.00
C GLU A 58 6.18 -12.50 5.80
N SER A 59 5.94 -12.05 4.56
CA SER A 59 5.80 -10.61 4.26
C SER A 59 4.57 -9.97 4.90
N LEU A 60 3.48 -10.74 5.06
CA LEU A 60 2.28 -10.25 5.74
C LEU A 60 2.42 -10.32 7.27
N GLU A 61 3.09 -11.34 7.80
CA GLU A 61 3.36 -11.46 9.23
C GLU A 61 4.30 -10.36 9.73
N GLU A 62 5.33 -10.01 8.96
CA GLU A 62 6.17 -8.85 9.25
C GLU A 62 5.36 -7.54 9.24
N ALA A 63 4.50 -7.34 8.24
CA ALA A 63 3.63 -6.16 8.19
C ALA A 63 2.70 -6.08 9.41
N LYS A 64 2.12 -7.21 9.86
CA LYS A 64 1.31 -7.26 11.09
C LYS A 64 2.12 -6.87 12.33
N LYS A 65 3.37 -7.34 12.46
CA LYS A 65 4.26 -6.97 13.57
C LYS A 65 4.56 -5.46 13.59
N LEU A 66 4.55 -4.80 12.43
CA LEU A 66 4.67 -3.35 12.29
C LEU A 66 3.36 -2.59 12.54
N GLY A 67 2.29 -3.30 12.94
CA GLY A 67 0.98 -2.72 13.25
C GLY A 67 0.10 -2.43 12.04
N VAL A 68 0.42 -3.00 10.87
CA VAL A 68 -0.40 -2.87 9.66
C VAL A 68 -1.70 -3.65 9.85
N THR A 69 -2.83 -2.99 9.58
CA THR A 69 -4.16 -3.62 9.64
C THR A 69 -4.81 -3.73 8.27
N HIS A 70 -4.51 -2.79 7.37
CA HIS A 70 -5.10 -2.71 6.04
C HIS A 70 -4.05 -2.39 4.98
N ILE A 71 -4.32 -2.84 3.77
CA ILE A 71 -3.57 -2.54 2.56
C ILE A 71 -4.47 -1.70 1.68
N HIS A 72 -4.04 -0.48 1.38
CA HIS A 72 -4.68 0.32 0.33
C HIS A 72 -3.96 0.05 -0.98
N ALA A 73 -4.67 -0.40 -2.01
CA ALA A 73 -4.04 -0.79 -3.27
C ALA A 73 -4.69 -0.18 -4.51
N LYS A 74 -3.85 0.12 -5.49
CA LYS A 74 -4.24 0.63 -6.81
C LYS A 74 -3.50 -0.15 -7.90
N THR A 75 -4.24 -0.74 -8.83
CA THR A 75 -3.68 -1.38 -10.02
C THR A 75 -3.10 -0.32 -10.96
N VAL A 76 -1.84 -0.49 -11.36
CA VAL A 76 -1.12 0.43 -12.25
C VAL A 76 -0.25 -0.42 -13.17
N PRO A 77 -0.69 -0.72 -14.42
CA PRO A 77 0.02 -1.68 -15.28
C PRO A 77 1.42 -1.24 -15.70
N LYS A 78 1.64 0.06 -15.93
CA LYS A 78 2.90 0.60 -16.45
C LYS A 78 3.90 0.87 -15.32
N GLN A 79 5.13 0.37 -15.47
CA GLN A 79 6.21 0.58 -14.50
C GLN A 79 6.59 2.05 -14.33
N ALA A 80 6.61 2.83 -15.42
CA ALA A 80 6.93 4.27 -15.35
C ALA A 80 5.92 5.04 -14.49
N ASP A 81 4.62 4.73 -14.63
CA ASP A 81 3.57 5.34 -13.82
C ASP A 81 3.70 4.92 -12.35
N ARG A 82 4.06 3.66 -12.08
CA ARG A 82 4.30 3.21 -10.71
C ARG A 82 5.45 3.97 -10.04
N ASN A 83 6.58 4.15 -10.75
CA ASN A 83 7.71 4.93 -10.25
C ASN A 83 7.31 6.37 -9.90
N LEU A 84 6.53 7.02 -10.77
CA LEU A 84 6.07 8.39 -10.55
C LEU A 84 5.12 8.48 -9.35
N ILE A 85 4.17 7.55 -9.25
CA ILE A 85 3.16 7.54 -8.19
C ILE A 85 3.79 7.24 -6.83
N GLU A 86 4.63 6.20 -6.75
CA GLU A 86 5.32 5.81 -5.51
C GLU A 86 6.15 6.96 -4.97
N ARG A 87 6.98 7.58 -5.83
CA ARG A 87 7.80 8.73 -5.45
C ARG A 87 6.97 9.87 -4.90
N ARG A 88 5.93 10.30 -5.61
CA ARG A 88 5.05 11.41 -5.18
C ARG A 88 4.36 11.13 -3.85
N LEU A 89 3.89 9.90 -3.66
CA LEU A 89 3.23 9.50 -2.42
C LEU A 89 4.22 9.50 -1.25
N ILE A 90 5.42 8.95 -1.42
CA ILE A 90 6.44 8.94 -0.37
C ILE A 90 6.88 10.36 -0.03
N GLU A 91 7.18 11.19 -1.04
CA GLU A 91 7.57 12.59 -0.86
C GLU A 91 6.50 13.37 -0.08
N SER A 92 5.20 13.12 -0.36
CA SER A 92 4.08 13.83 0.27
C SER A 92 3.74 13.37 1.69
N TYR A 93 3.85 12.07 1.98
CA TYR A 93 3.37 11.49 3.24
C TYR A 93 4.47 11.05 4.20
N GLN A 94 5.71 10.94 3.73
CA GLN A 94 6.89 10.55 4.51
C GLN A 94 6.63 9.34 5.45
N PRO A 95 6.16 8.19 4.93
CA PRO A 95 5.78 7.05 5.78
C PRO A 95 6.95 6.54 6.62
N LEU A 96 6.66 6.11 7.85
CA LEU A 96 7.68 5.73 8.85
C LEU A 96 8.71 4.72 8.33
N PHE A 97 8.28 3.73 7.55
CA PHE A 97 9.14 2.64 7.09
C PHE A 97 9.69 2.83 5.67
N ASN A 98 9.39 3.95 5.00
CA ASN A 98 10.11 4.33 3.78
C ASN A 98 11.37 5.11 4.15
N SER A 99 12.52 4.68 3.64
CA SER A 99 13.78 5.44 3.73
C SER A 99 14.17 6.07 2.39
N GLN A 100 13.62 5.58 1.27
CA GLN A 100 13.81 6.21 -0.03
C GLN A 100 13.01 7.51 -0.15
N HIS A 101 13.46 8.45 -0.99
CA HIS A 101 12.75 9.69 -1.34
C HIS A 101 12.33 10.58 -0.14
N ARG A 102 13.07 10.48 0.98
CA ARG A 102 12.99 11.47 2.07
C ARG A 102 13.83 12.71 1.78
#